data_AF-A0A4Q5STM0-F1
#
_entry.id   AF-A0A4Q5STM0-F1
#
_cell.length_a   1.000
_cell.length_b   1.000
_cell.length_c   1.000
_cell.angle_alpha   90.00
_cell.angle_beta   90.00
_cell.angle_gamma   90.00
#
_symmetry.space_group_name_H-M   'P 1'
#
loop_
_entity.id
_entity.type
_entity.pdbx_description
1 polymer ?
#
loop_
_entity_poly.entity_id
_entity_poly.type
_entity_poly.pdbx_seq_one_letter_code
_entity_poly.pdbx_strand_id
1 'polypeptide(L)'
;MKYRTLGQGLEVSAIGIGCMPMVAGGNIVYGEAASADDAIATIHEAIDRGVTFFDTAQIYGPFSNEELVGEAIKGKHDSLVIATKFGFKFDGNQIT
;
A
#
# COMPACT_ATOMS: atom_id res chain seq x y z
N MET A 1 2.24 19.58 2.86
CA MET A 1 2.70 18.61 1.85
C MET A 1 3.20 19.33 0.60
N LYS A 2 4.15 18.76 -0.17
CA LYS A 2 4.48 19.18 -1.54
C LYS A 2 3.95 18.14 -2.53
N TYR A 3 3.53 18.55 -3.72
CA TYR A 3 3.02 17.66 -4.77
C TYR A 3 3.95 17.61 -5.99
N ARG A 4 3.84 16.55 -6.78
CA ARG A 4 4.60 16.28 -8.01
C ARG A 4 3.67 15.68 -9.06
N THR A 5 3.94 15.97 -10.32
CA THR A 5 3.26 15.34 -11.46
C THR A 5 4.08 14.17 -11.96
N LEU A 6 3.49 12.97 -11.97
CA LEU A 6 4.05 11.79 -12.62
C LEU A 6 3.53 11.70 -14.06
N GLY A 7 4.44 11.56 -15.02
CA GLY A 7 4.10 11.41 -16.43
C GLY A 7 3.21 12.56 -16.95
N GLN A 8 2.10 12.19 -17.58
CA GLN A 8 1.20 13.12 -18.27
C GLN A 8 0.02 13.57 -17.38
N GLY A 9 0.30 14.05 -16.16
CA GLY A 9 -0.70 14.78 -15.37
C GLY A 9 -1.19 14.11 -14.09
N LEU A 10 -0.66 12.96 -13.69
CA LEU A 10 -1.04 12.33 -12.42
C LEU A 10 -0.36 13.06 -11.26
N GLU A 11 -1.11 13.88 -10.52
CA GLU A 11 -0.60 14.60 -9.36
C GLU A 11 -0.58 13.70 -8.10
N VAL A 12 0.56 13.69 -7.41
CA VAL A 12 0.80 12.89 -6.21
C VAL A 12 1.56 13.69 -5.15
N SER A 13 1.45 13.31 -3.89
CA SER A 13 2.35 13.82 -2.85
C SER A 13 3.81 13.44 -3.17
N ALA A 14 4.74 14.36 -2.91
CA ALA A 14 6.16 14.15 -3.19
C ALA A 14 6.79 13.03 -2.35
N ILE A 15 6.13 12.64 -1.26
CA ILE A 15 6.43 11.47 -0.44
C ILE A 15 5.23 10.52 -0.58
N GLY A 16 5.49 9.25 -0.86
CA GLY A 16 4.49 8.19 -0.84
C GLY A 16 4.74 7.17 0.27
N ILE A 17 3.79 6.28 0.50
CA ILE A 17 3.89 5.16 1.44
C ILE A 17 4.05 3.85 0.67
N GLY A 18 5.10 3.10 0.99
CA GLY A 18 5.20 1.69 0.59
C GLY A 18 4.43 0.83 1.58
N CYS A 19 3.40 0.14 1.11
CA CYS A 19 2.51 -0.68 1.93
C CYS A 19 3.05 -2.09 2.18
N MET A 20 4.18 -2.48 1.58
CA MET A 20 4.78 -3.80 1.74
C MET A 20 4.88 -4.34 3.20
N PRO A 21 5.30 -3.55 4.23
CA PRO A 21 5.45 -4.06 5.59
C PRO A 21 4.12 -4.14 6.39
N MET A 22 2.99 -3.76 5.80
CA MET A 22 1.72 -3.58 6.51
C MET A 22 1.00 -4.89 6.88
N VAL A 23 1.42 -6.03 6.32
CA VAL A 23 0.79 -7.33 6.58
C VAL A 23 1.72 -8.28 7.33
N ALA A 24 1.15 -8.94 8.34
CA ALA A 24 1.83 -10.00 9.08
C ALA A 24 1.85 -11.31 8.30
N GLY A 25 2.92 -12.10 8.48
CA GLY A 25 3.01 -13.44 7.89
C GLY A 25 3.10 -13.46 6.37
N GLY A 26 3.36 -12.31 5.73
CA GLY A 26 3.59 -12.23 4.30
C GLY A 26 4.89 -12.92 3.87
N ASN A 27 5.02 -13.14 2.56
CA ASN A 27 6.23 -13.67 1.92
C ASN A 27 7.43 -12.70 1.91
N ILE A 28 7.22 -11.44 2.28
CA ILE A 28 8.28 -10.44 2.39
C ILE A 28 8.01 -9.66 3.68
N VAL A 29 8.95 -9.69 4.64
CA VAL A 29 8.82 -9.04 5.95
C VAL A 29 10.13 -8.31 6.29
N TYR A 30 10.03 -7.04 6.69
CA TYR A 30 11.15 -6.28 7.27
C TYR A 30 10.97 -6.20 8.79
N GLY A 31 11.63 -7.10 9.52
CA GLY A 31 11.57 -7.13 10.99
C GLY A 31 10.32 -7.83 11.53
N GLU A 32 9.85 -7.41 12.70
CA GLU A 32 8.59 -7.91 13.25
C GLU A 32 7.42 -7.34 12.47
N ALA A 33 6.41 -8.18 12.23
CA ALA A 33 5.20 -7.74 11.55
C ALA A 33 4.43 -6.74 12.41
N ALA A 34 4.03 -5.61 11.82
CA ALA A 34 3.07 -4.71 12.44
C ALA A 34 1.72 -5.41 12.65
N SER A 35 1.00 -5.05 13.71
CA SER A 35 -0.40 -5.44 13.84
C SER A 35 -1.22 -4.76 12.73
N ALA A 36 -2.38 -5.34 12.37
CA ALA A 36 -3.27 -4.71 11.39
C ALA A 36 -3.71 -3.31 11.84
N ASP A 37 -3.93 -3.12 13.14
CA ASP A 37 -4.31 -1.83 13.73
C ASP A 37 -3.18 -0.79 13.57
N ASP A 38 -1.92 -1.17 13.82
CA ASP A 38 -0.78 -0.28 13.63
C ASP A 38 -0.56 0.09 12.16
N ALA A 39 -0.78 -0.88 11.26
CA ALA A 39 -0.70 -0.65 9.82
C ALA A 39 -1.78 0.32 9.34
N ILE A 40 -3.03 0.13 9.78
CA ILE A 40 -4.15 1.02 9.45
C ILE A 40 -3.91 2.41 10.04
N ALA A 41 -3.46 2.50 11.30
CA ALA A 41 -3.13 3.77 11.95
C ALA A 41 -2.02 4.51 11.19
N THR A 42 -1.00 3.78 10.71
CA THR A 42 0.08 4.36 9.89
C THR A 42 -0.45 4.93 8.57
N ILE A 43 -1.35 4.21 7.89
CA ILE A 43 -2.00 4.70 6.66
C ILE A 43 -2.83 5.95 6.94
N HIS A 44 -3.64 5.95 8.01
CA HIS A 44 -4.46 7.12 8.37
C HIS A 44 -3.61 8.33 8.73
N GLU A 45 -2.56 8.16 9.52
CA GLU A 45 -1.62 9.23 9.87
C GLU A 45 -0.92 9.81 8.63
N ALA A 46 -0.57 8.96 7.65
CA ALA A 46 -0.01 9.43 6.39
C ALA A 46 -1.01 10.28 5.60
N ILE A 47 -2.27 9.84 5.50
CA ILE A 47 -3.36 10.58 4.85
C ILE A 47 -3.58 11.93 5.55
N ASP A 48 -3.63 11.95 6.89
CA ASP A 48 -3.84 13.16 7.69
C ASP A 48 -2.69 14.18 7.52
N ARG A 49 -1.47 13.69 7.23
CA ARG A 49 -0.30 14.52 6.87
C ARG A 49 -0.31 14.99 5.41
N GLY A 50 -1.31 14.59 4.62
CA GLY A 50 -1.51 14.96 3.23
C GLY A 50 -0.77 14.06 2.23
N VAL A 51 -0.36 12.85 2.62
CA VAL A 51 0.13 11.86 1.65
C VAL A 51 -1.04 11.36 0.81
N THR A 52 -0.86 11.36 -0.51
CA THR A 52 -1.86 10.87 -1.46
C THR A 52 -1.37 9.68 -2.26
N PHE A 53 -0.08 9.32 -2.21
CA PHE A 53 0.47 8.24 -3.03
C PHE A 53 0.81 7.00 -2.22
N PHE A 54 0.15 5.88 -2.53
CA PHE A 54 0.30 4.61 -1.83
C PHE A 54 0.69 3.50 -2.81
N ASP A 55 1.75 2.79 -2.49
CA ASP A 55 2.33 1.72 -3.31
C ASP A 55 2.08 0.36 -2.66
N THR A 56 1.41 -0.53 -3.37
CA THR A 56 1.17 -1.93 -3.00
C THR A 56 1.53 -2.86 -4.17
N ALA A 57 1.35 -4.17 -4.00
CA ALA A 57 1.52 -5.17 -5.05
C ALA A 57 0.84 -6.47 -4.66
N GLN A 58 0.38 -7.21 -5.66
CA GLN A 58 -0.19 -8.56 -5.52
C GLN A 58 0.72 -9.51 -4.71
N ILE A 59 2.05 -9.37 -4.86
CA ILE A 59 3.04 -10.23 -4.19
C ILE A 59 3.24 -9.88 -2.70
N TYR A 60 2.86 -8.70 -2.21
CA TYR A 60 3.12 -8.34 -0.81
C TYR A 60 2.15 -9.12 0.08
N GLY A 61 2.65 -10.17 0.76
CA GLY A 61 1.83 -11.12 1.53
C GLY A 61 0.68 -11.64 0.69
N PRO A 62 0.91 -12.60 -0.23
CA PRO A 62 0.15 -12.67 -1.47
C PRO A 62 -1.36 -12.54 -1.24
N PHE A 63 -1.96 -11.59 -1.96
CA PHE A 63 -3.38 -11.24 -1.90
C PHE A 63 -3.88 -10.52 -0.62
N SER A 64 -3.13 -10.47 0.48
CA SER A 64 -3.61 -9.84 1.73
C SER A 64 -3.26 -8.36 1.88
N ASN A 65 -2.17 -7.87 1.27
CA ASN A 65 -1.78 -6.46 1.42
C ASN A 65 -2.74 -5.50 0.74
N GLU A 66 -3.24 -5.85 -0.44
CA GLU A 66 -4.24 -5.05 -1.16
C GLU A 66 -5.58 -5.02 -0.39
N GLU A 67 -5.97 -6.13 0.25
CA GLU A 67 -7.16 -6.19 1.11
C GLU A 67 -7.02 -5.27 2.33
N LEU A 68 -5.89 -5.33 3.05
CA LEU A 68 -5.63 -4.48 4.21
C LEU A 68 -5.60 -3.00 3.81
N VAL A 69 -4.94 -2.65 2.71
CA VAL A 69 -4.91 -1.27 2.19
C VAL A 69 -6.33 -0.81 1.82
N GLY A 70 -7.12 -1.67 1.16
CA GLY A 70 -8.51 -1.39 0.80
C GLY A 70 -9.40 -1.08 2.01
N GLU A 71 -9.30 -1.88 3.07
CA GLU A 71 -10.00 -1.61 4.32
C GLU A 71 -9.53 -0.30 4.97
N ALA A 72 -8.22 -0.04 4.99
CA ALA A 72 -7.66 1.17 5.57
C ALA A 72 -8.15 2.46 4.89
N ILE A 73 -8.31 2.46 3.56
CA ILE A 73 -8.68 3.66 2.78
C ILE A 73 -10.17 3.80 2.51
N LYS A 74 -11.02 2.92 3.07
CA LYS A 74 -12.46 2.94 2.86
C LYS A 74 -13.06 4.32 3.17
N GLY A 75 -13.81 4.86 2.20
CA GLY A 75 -14.40 6.20 2.29
C GLY A 75 -13.44 7.37 2.04
N LYS A 76 -12.15 7.11 1.75
CA LYS A 76 -11.12 8.12 1.46
C LYS A 76 -10.51 7.97 0.06
N HIS A 77 -10.89 6.96 -0.70
CA HIS A 77 -10.24 6.57 -1.97
C HIS A 77 -10.17 7.70 -3.00
N ASP A 78 -11.19 8.56 -3.11
CA ASP A 78 -11.26 9.58 -4.17
C ASP A 78 -10.16 10.65 -4.10
N SER A 79 -9.49 10.82 -2.94
CA SER A 79 -8.37 11.74 -2.77
C SER A 79 -7.00 11.06 -2.82
N LEU A 80 -6.95 9.76 -3.11
CA LEU A 80 -5.73 8.95 -3.08
C LEU A 80 -5.39 8.41 -4.48
N VAL A 81 -4.10 8.24 -4.71
CA VAL A 81 -3.51 7.57 -5.86
C VAL A 81 -2.90 6.27 -5.38
N ILE A 82 -3.49 5.15 -5.80
CA ILE A 82 -3.02 3.81 -5.46
C ILE A 82 -2.26 3.23 -6.65
N ALA A 83 -0.98 2.94 -6.45
CA ALA A 83 -0.17 2.18 -7.38
C ALA A 83 -0.09 0.72 -6.92
N THR A 84 -0.56 -0.20 -7.75
CA THR A 84 -0.36 -1.64 -7.55
C THR A 84 0.45 -2.25 -8.71
N LYS A 85 0.91 -3.48 -8.51
CA LYS A 85 1.78 -4.22 -9.42
C LYS A 85 1.35 -5.68 -9.45
N PHE A 86 1.46 -6.29 -10.62
CA PHE A 86 1.22 -7.71 -10.86
C PHE A 86 2.29 -8.24 -11.83
N GLY A 87 2.37 -9.55 -11.97
CA GLY A 87 3.30 -10.20 -12.92
C GLY A 87 3.78 -11.58 -12.49
N PHE A 88 3.54 -11.95 -11.23
CA PHE A 88 3.80 -13.30 -10.74
C PHE A 88 2.60 -14.20 -10.97
N LYS A 89 2.83 -15.42 -11.42
CA LYS A 89 1.83 -16.47 -11.42
C LYS A 89 1.92 -17.23 -10.10
N PHE A 90 0.76 -17.53 -9.52
CA PHE A 90 0.66 -18.25 -8.27
C PHE A 90 -0.02 -19.61 -8.49
N ASP A 91 0.54 -20.66 -7.87
CA ASP A 91 -0.11 -21.94 -7.62
C ASP A 91 -0.22 -22.12 -6.10
N GLY A 92 -1.39 -21.79 -5.55
CA GLY A 92 -1.55 -21.56 -4.12
C GLY A 92 -0.63 -20.43 -3.63
N ASN A 93 0.24 -20.73 -2.66
CA ASN A 93 1.20 -19.76 -2.10
C ASN A 93 2.57 -19.79 -2.81
N GLN A 94 2.73 -20.58 -3.86
CA GLN A 94 3.99 -20.70 -4.59
C GLN A 94 3.98 -19.84 -5.85
N ILE A 95 5.09 -19.15 -6.11
CA ILE A 95 5.32 -18.44 -7.37
C ILE A 95 5.82 -19.44 -8.40
N THR A 96 5.20 -19.46 -9.58
CA THR A 96 5.51 -20.39 -10.69
C THR A 96 5.92 -19.68 -11.96
#